data_AF-A0AAD6XS73-F1
#
_entry.id   AF-A0AAD6XS73-F1
#
_cell.length_a   1.000
_cell.length_b   1.000
_cell.length_c   1.000
_cell.angle_alpha   90.00
_cell.angle_beta   90.00
_cell.angle_gamma   90.00
#
_symmetry.space_group_name_H-M   'P 1'
#
loop_
_entity.id
_entity.type
_entity.pdbx_description
1 polymer ?
#
loop_
_entity_poly.entity_id
_entity_poly.type
_entity_poly.pdbx_seq_one_letter_code
_entity_poly.pdbx_strand_id
1 'polypeptide(L)'
;MLGEASEVDTVFDENRLLRLPAPEKFSGAADVKVFESHCTSMFRWLKIIGLGGPKHSERRHEIQSYYLTGAAKEWYESNVAGMGRLKRKWSHLEVILGLYDRFIDT
;
A
#
# COMPACT_ATOMS: atom_id res chain seq x y z
N MET A 1 -30.23 -26.28 20.31
CA MET A 1 -29.31 -26.42 19.16
C MET A 1 -29.15 -25.05 18.53
N LEU A 2 -28.07 -24.34 18.84
CA LEU A 2 -27.69 -23.12 18.15
C LEU A 2 -26.76 -23.55 17.02
N GLY A 3 -27.24 -23.43 15.78
CA GLY A 3 -26.44 -23.69 14.59
C GLY A 3 -25.33 -22.64 14.51
N GLU A 4 -24.09 -23.11 14.54
CA GLU A 4 -22.90 -22.30 14.38
C GLU A 4 -22.97 -21.57 13.03
N ALA A 5 -22.86 -20.24 13.07
CA ALA A 5 -22.65 -19.45 11.88
C ALA A 5 -21.28 -19.85 11.30
N SER A 6 -21.28 -20.55 10.16
CA SER A 6 -20.03 -20.91 9.48
C SER A 6 -19.32 -19.63 9.05
N GLU A 7 -18.18 -19.37 9.67
CA GLU A 7 -17.19 -18.41 9.19
C GLU A 7 -16.83 -18.83 7.76
N VAL A 8 -17.20 -17.98 6.79
CA VAL A 8 -16.75 -18.15 5.42
C VAL A 8 -15.27 -17.75 5.42
N ASP A 9 -14.40 -18.72 5.71
CA ASP A 9 -12.99 -18.62 5.40
C ASP A 9 -12.88 -18.43 3.89
N THR A 10 -12.74 -17.18 3.46
CA THR A 10 -12.33 -16.87 2.11
C THR A 10 -10.90 -17.35 1.96
N VAL A 11 -10.75 -18.63 1.61
CA VAL A 11 -9.49 -19.21 1.17
C VAL A 11 -9.01 -18.34 0.02
N PHE A 12 -7.93 -17.60 0.28
CA PHE A 12 -7.23 -16.83 -0.73
C PHE A 12 -6.70 -17.78 -1.79
N ASP A 13 -7.26 -17.72 -2.99
CA ASP A 13 -6.72 -18.43 -4.15
C ASP A 13 -5.55 -17.62 -4.71
N GLU A 14 -4.32 -18.07 -4.43
CA GLU A 14 -3.08 -17.49 -4.95
C GLU A 14 -3.09 -17.38 -6.50
N ASN A 15 -3.84 -18.26 -7.19
CA ASN A 15 -3.95 -18.22 -8.66
C ASN A 15 -4.79 -17.04 -9.17
N ARG A 16 -5.68 -16.47 -8.34
CA ARG A 16 -6.44 -15.25 -8.70
C ARG A 16 -5.56 -13.99 -8.67
N LEU A 17 -4.52 -13.96 -7.84
CA LEU A 17 -3.57 -12.84 -7.76
C LEU A 17 -2.75 -12.70 -9.04
N LEU A 18 -2.39 -13.82 -9.66
CA LEU A 18 -1.57 -13.89 -10.87
C LEU A 18 -2.25 -13.33 -12.13
N ARG A 19 -3.56 -13.05 -12.09
CA ARG A 19 -4.34 -12.56 -13.25
C ARG A 19 -4.76 -11.10 -13.15
N LEU A 20 -4.54 -10.46 -12.00
CA LEU A 20 -4.92 -9.06 -11.81
C LEU A 20 -3.74 -8.17 -12.24
N PRO A 21 -4.00 -7.10 -13.01
CA PRO A 21 -2.94 -6.16 -13.34
C PRO A 21 -2.42 -5.56 -12.03
N ALA A 22 -1.13 -5.79 -11.77
CA ALA A 22 -0.45 -5.22 -10.63
C ALA A 22 -0.38 -3.68 -10.79
N PRO A 23 -0.42 -2.90 -9.69
CA PRO A 23 -0.25 -1.46 -9.75
C PRO A 23 1.05 -1.03 -10.45
N GLU A 24 1.01 0.11 -11.12
CA GLU A 24 2.23 0.72 -11.65
C GLU A 24 3.10 1.24 -10.50
N LYS A 25 4.43 1.21 -10.70
CA LYS A 25 5.37 1.72 -9.69
C LYS A 25 5.42 3.24 -9.71
N PHE A 26 5.46 3.85 -8.53
CA PHE A 26 5.66 5.29 -8.39
C PHE A 26 7.13 5.62 -8.12
N SER A 27 7.71 6.51 -8.92
CA SER A 27 9.12 6.88 -8.84
C SER A 27 9.41 8.07 -7.93
N GLY A 28 8.39 8.82 -7.51
CA GLY A 28 8.56 10.16 -6.92
C GLY A 28 8.44 11.28 -7.95
N ALA A 29 7.76 11.04 -9.09
CA ALA A 29 7.48 12.09 -10.06
C ALA A 29 6.61 13.20 -9.43
N ALA A 30 7.00 14.46 -9.64
CA ALA A 30 6.26 15.64 -9.19
C ALA A 30 5.05 15.93 -10.09
N ASP A 31 4.15 14.96 -10.19
CA ASP A 31 2.93 15.02 -10.98
C ASP A 31 1.78 14.41 -10.18
N VAL A 32 0.83 15.26 -9.79
CA VAL A 32 -0.35 14.87 -8.99
C VAL A 32 -1.18 13.79 -9.68
N LYS A 33 -1.30 13.81 -11.01
CA LYS A 33 -2.11 12.84 -11.75
C LYS A 33 -1.45 11.46 -11.74
N VAL A 34 -0.12 11.43 -11.87
CA VAL A 34 0.66 10.18 -11.78
C VAL A 34 0.53 9.60 -10.37
N PHE A 35 0.64 10.45 -9.34
CA PHE A 35 0.49 10.01 -7.95
C PHE A 35 -0.93 9.51 -7.62
N GLU A 36 -1.97 10.22 -8.06
CA GLU A 36 -3.36 9.82 -7.88
C GLU A 36 -3.69 8.51 -8.62
N SER A 37 -3.17 8.34 -9.84
CA SER A 37 -3.31 7.10 -10.61
C SER A 37 -2.66 5.92 -9.88
N HIS A 38 -1.45 6.13 -9.36
CA HIS A 38 -0.75 5.14 -8.54
C HIS A 38 -1.56 4.76 -7.28
N CYS A 39 -2.01 5.74 -6.50
CA CYS A 39 -2.81 5.48 -5.30
C CYS A 39 -4.12 4.75 -5.63
N THR A 40 -4.80 5.17 -6.70
CA THR A 40 -6.07 4.57 -7.13
C THR A 40 -5.88 3.11 -7.54
N SER A 41 -4.86 2.80 -8.34
CA SER A 41 -4.56 1.43 -8.75
C SER A 41 -4.16 0.56 -7.56
N MET A 42 -3.34 1.09 -6.65
CA MET A 42 -2.94 0.40 -5.42
C MET A 42 -4.12 0.07 -4.52
N PHE A 43 -4.97 1.04 -4.20
CA PHE A 43 -6.12 0.82 -3.31
C PHE A 43 -7.12 -0.15 -3.91
N ARG A 44 -7.35 -0.10 -5.22
CA ARG A 44 -8.18 -1.09 -5.92
C ARG A 44 -7.58 -2.48 -5.80
N TRP A 45 -6.29 -2.63 -6.08
CA TRP A 45 -5.61 -3.91 -5.99
C TRP A 45 -5.67 -4.49 -4.57
N LEU A 46 -5.31 -3.70 -3.56
CA LEU A 46 -5.40 -4.08 -2.14
C LEU A 46 -6.82 -4.53 -1.73
N LYS A 47 -7.86 -3.87 -2.24
CA LYS A 47 -9.25 -4.27 -2.01
C LYS A 47 -9.58 -5.61 -2.65
N ILE A 48 -9.15 -5.83 -3.91
CA ILE A 48 -9.41 -7.09 -4.61
C ILE A 48 -8.71 -8.26 -3.90
N ILE A 49 -7.50 -8.02 -3.42
CA ILE A 49 -6.71 -9.01 -2.68
C ILE A 49 -7.06 -9.03 -1.19
N GLY A 50 -8.27 -8.63 -0.78
CA GLY A 50 -8.77 -8.76 0.59
C GLY A 50 -7.99 -8.03 1.68
N LEU A 51 -7.03 -7.15 1.35
CA LEU A 51 -6.25 -6.36 2.29
C LEU A 51 -6.83 -4.95 2.52
N GLY A 52 -8.13 -4.80 2.25
CA GLY A 52 -8.90 -3.60 2.59
C GLY A 52 -9.16 -3.47 4.09
N GLY A 53 -9.46 -2.26 4.55
CA GLY A 53 -9.91 -2.01 5.93
C GLY A 53 -8.81 -1.87 6.99
N PRO A 54 -9.10 -1.35 8.18
CA PRO A 54 -8.08 -0.87 9.13
C PRO A 54 -7.12 -1.96 9.66
N LYS A 55 -7.57 -3.21 9.74
CA LYS A 55 -6.81 -4.34 10.32
C LYS A 55 -5.51 -4.70 9.57
N HIS A 56 -5.38 -4.31 8.30
CA HIS A 56 -4.22 -4.64 7.47
C HIS A 56 -3.28 -3.45 7.22
N SER A 57 -3.31 -2.42 8.09
CA SER A 57 -2.56 -1.17 7.87
C SER A 57 -1.04 -1.38 7.77
N GLU A 58 -0.47 -2.23 8.64
CA GLU A 58 0.98 -2.53 8.61
C GLU A 58 1.36 -3.26 7.31
N ARG A 59 0.64 -4.36 7.01
CA ARG A 59 0.86 -5.14 5.79
C ARG A 59 0.71 -4.33 4.50
N ARG A 60 -0.22 -3.37 4.47
CA ARG A 60 -0.42 -2.51 3.29
C ARG A 60 0.75 -1.60 3.00
N HIS A 61 1.37 -0.98 4.02
CA HIS A 61 2.51 -0.12 3.75
C HIS A 61 3.75 -0.92 3.35
N GLU A 62 3.90 -2.14 3.86
CA GLU A 62 4.95 -3.05 3.38
C GLU A 62 4.74 -3.40 1.90
N ILE A 63 3.51 -3.75 1.51
CA ILE A 63 3.15 -3.97 0.11
C ILE A 63 3.41 -2.73 -0.74
N GLN A 64 2.98 -1.55 -0.26
CA GLN A 64 3.19 -0.26 -0.92
C GLN A 64 4.67 -0.07 -1.30
N SER A 65 5.60 -0.46 -0.43
CA SER A 65 7.04 -0.33 -0.68
C SER A 65 7.54 -1.08 -1.93
N TYR A 66 6.93 -2.22 -2.27
CA TYR A 66 7.28 -2.98 -3.48
C TYR A 66 6.88 -2.27 -4.78
N TYR A 67 5.95 -1.32 -4.67
CA TYR A 67 5.47 -0.50 -5.78
C TYR A 67 6.01 0.92 -5.75
N LEU A 68 7.05 1.17 -4.95
CA LEU A 68 7.87 2.37 -5.03
C LEU A 68 9.15 2.07 -5.81
N THR A 69 9.65 3.06 -6.52
CA THR A 69 10.94 3.01 -7.20
C THR A 69 11.64 4.37 -7.10
N GLY A 70 12.92 4.44 -7.49
CA GLY A 70 13.71 5.68 -7.50
C GLY A 70 13.64 6.46 -6.18
N ALA A 71 13.47 7.78 -6.30
CA ALA A 71 13.47 8.70 -5.16
C ALA A 71 12.35 8.40 -4.14
N ALA A 72 11.17 7.94 -4.58
CA ALA A 72 10.10 7.56 -3.67
C ALA A 72 10.48 6.36 -2.79
N LYS A 73 11.18 5.38 -3.37
CA LYS A 73 11.66 4.22 -2.62
C LYS A 73 12.78 4.61 -1.63
N GLU A 74 13.73 5.42 -2.07
CA GLU A 74 14.81 5.93 -1.20
C GLU A 74 14.25 6.72 -0.01
N TRP A 75 13.25 7.57 -0.26
CA TRP A 75 12.56 8.30 0.81
C TRP A 75 11.87 7.34 1.79
N TYR A 76 11.15 6.34 1.28
CA TYR A 76 10.45 5.36 2.11
C TYR A 76 11.43 4.56 2.98
N GLU A 77 12.52 4.07 2.40
CA GLU A 77 13.56 3.36 3.13
C GLU A 77 14.22 4.23 4.20
N SER A 78 14.41 5.52 3.94
CA SER A 78 15.04 6.43 4.91
C SER A 78 14.10 6.86 6.04
N ASN A 79 12.81 7.04 5.76
CA ASN A 79 11.87 7.70 6.67
C ASN A 79 10.84 6.76 7.31
N VAL A 80 10.54 5.64 6.65
CA VAL A 80 9.46 4.72 7.05
C VAL A 80 10.01 3.38 7.51
N ALA A 81 10.85 2.73 6.70
CA ALA A 81 11.33 1.36 6.97
C ALA A 81 12.71 1.30 7.62
N GLY A 82 13.55 2.33 7.45
CA GLY A 82 14.93 2.33 7.90
C GLY A 82 15.09 2.34 9.41
N MET A 83 16.29 1.96 9.88
CA MET A 83 16.64 1.98 11.30
C MET A 83 16.75 3.41 11.86
N GLY A 84 17.15 4.37 11.02
CA GLY A 84 17.29 5.78 11.38
C GLY A 84 15.99 6.58 11.37
N ARG A 85 14.83 5.94 11.17
CA ARG A 85 13.54 6.63 11.07
C ARG A 85 13.19 7.38 12.35
N LEU A 86 12.72 8.62 12.20
CA LEU A 86 12.27 9.44 13.32
C LEU A 86 10.96 8.90 13.92
N LYS A 87 10.06 8.41 13.07
CA LYS A 87 8.77 7.86 13.47
C LYS A 87 8.81 6.33 13.40
N ARG A 88 8.55 5.67 14.54
CA ARG A 88 8.67 4.20 14.67
C ARG A 88 7.56 3.41 14.01
N LYS A 89 6.33 3.93 14.03
CA LYS A 89 5.12 3.29 13.50
C LYS A 89 4.50 4.17 12.44
N TRP A 90 4.23 3.60 11.28
CA TRP A 90 3.54 4.26 10.19
C TRP A 90 2.30 3.44 9.82
N SER A 91 1.16 4.12 9.73
CA SER A 91 0.00 3.58 9.05
C SER A 91 0.14 3.72 7.54
N HIS A 92 -0.61 2.93 6.77
CA HIS A 92 -0.62 3.06 5.32
C HIS A 92 -0.98 4.47 4.85
N LEU A 93 -1.95 5.12 5.50
CA LEU A 93 -2.36 6.48 5.15
C LEU A 93 -1.23 7.49 5.40
N GLU A 94 -0.52 7.38 6.52
CA GLU A 94 0.59 8.29 6.81
C GLU A 94 1.74 8.13 5.80
N VAL A 95 1.99 6.93 5.29
CA VAL A 95 2.97 6.72 4.22
C VAL A 95 2.54 7.42 2.93
N ILE A 96 1.27 7.28 2.54
CA ILE A 96 0.73 7.97 1.36
C ILE A 96 0.81 9.48 1.52
N LEU A 97 0.45 10.03 2.69
CA LEU A 97 0.57 11.45 2.96
C LEU A 97 2.02 11.92 2.94
N GLY A 98 2.96 11.19 3.54
CA GLY A 98 4.37 11.56 3.50
C GLY A 98 4.97 11.52 2.09
N LEU A 99 4.49 10.63 1.22
CA LEU A 99 4.84 10.66 -0.21
C LEU A 99 4.24 11.87 -0.92
N TYR A 100 2.97 12.21 -0.63
CA TYR A 100 2.31 13.39 -1.17
C TYR A 100 3.04 14.68 -0.77
N ASP A 101 3.29 14.86 0.52
CA ASP A 101 4.00 16.01 1.08
C ASP A 101 5.41 16.15 0.48
N ARG A 102 6.07 15.02 0.20
CA ARG A 102 7.45 15.04 -0.31
C ARG A 102 7.54 15.36 -1.80
N PHE A 103 6.63 14.84 -2.61
CA PHE A 103 6.78 14.84 -4.07
C PHE A 103 5.73 15.68 -4.79
N ILE A 104 4.63 16.04 -4.14
CA ILE A 104 3.49 16.71 -4.78
C ILE A 104 3.21 18.08 -4.16
N ASP A 105 3.18 18.19 -2.83
CA ASP A 105 2.96 19.44 -2.10
C ASP A 105 4.28 20.21 -1.88
N THR A 106 4.94 20.55 -2.99
CA THR A 106 6.22 21.30 -3.03
C THR A 106 6.07 22.69 -3.62
#